data_AF-A0A7X2LZX5-F1
#
_entry.id   AF-A0A7X2LZX5-F1
#
_cell.length_a   1.000
_cell.length_b   1.000
_cell.length_c   1.000
_cell.angle_alpha   90.00
_cell.angle_beta   90.00
_cell.angle_gamma   90.00
#
_symmetry.space_group_name_H-M   'P 1'
#
loop_
_entity.id
_entity.type
_entity.pdbx_description
1 polymer ?
#
loop_
_entity_poly.entity_id
_entity_poly.type
_entity_poly.pdbx_seq_one_letter_code
_entity_poly.pdbx_strand_id
1 'polypeptide(L)'
;MKINQYGTQGINPYKRNYEKQSLPEQGPVTKKSDKIEISSAAKGLQQSNEIVRSRQEKISSIKHAIETGNYEISSKEIAKSVLDFYSKQ
;
A
#
# COMPACT_ATOMS: atom_id res chain seq x y z
N MET A 1 -19.44 27.58 74.91
CA MET A 1 -18.79 26.90 73.75
C MET A 1 -19.58 27.23 72.50
N LYS A 2 -18.91 27.66 71.42
CA LYS A 2 -19.55 28.07 70.15
C LYS A 2 -19.46 26.89 69.18
N ILE A 3 -20.59 26.33 68.76
CA ILE A 3 -20.64 25.19 67.83
C ILE A 3 -20.80 25.76 66.42
N ASN A 4 -19.82 25.53 65.55
CA ASN A 4 -19.88 25.91 64.14
C ASN A 4 -20.51 24.76 63.35
N GLN A 5 -21.71 24.98 62.81
CA GLN A 5 -22.37 24.03 61.92
C GLN A 5 -21.67 24.09 60.55
N TYR A 6 -20.76 23.14 60.28
CA TYR A 6 -20.28 22.88 58.93
C TYR A 6 -21.43 22.23 58.14
N GLY A 7 -22.23 23.06 57.46
CA GLY A 7 -23.24 22.58 56.53
C GLY A 7 -22.60 21.69 55.46
N THR A 8 -23.36 20.72 54.97
CA THR A 8 -22.94 19.81 53.91
C THR A 8 -22.38 20.63 52.74
N GLN A 9 -21.11 20.42 52.40
CA GLN A 9 -20.49 21.03 51.22
C GLN A 9 -21.44 20.80 50.04
N GLY A 10 -21.85 21.85 49.34
CA GLY A 10 -22.88 21.87 48.29
C GLY A 10 -22.49 21.10 47.02
N ILE A 11 -21.88 19.94 47.17
CA ILE A 11 -21.45 19.04 46.12
C ILE A 11 -22.65 18.14 45.82
N ASN A 12 -23.43 18.52 44.81
CA ASN A 12 -24.49 17.68 44.31
C ASN A 12 -23.87 16.47 43.58
N PRO A 13 -24.01 15.23 44.09
CA PRO A 13 -23.36 14.06 43.53
C PRO A 13 -23.83 13.72 42.11
N TYR A 14 -25.02 14.21 41.71
CA TYR A 14 -25.56 13.99 40.37
C TYR A 14 -24.90 14.87 39.31
N LYS A 15 -24.38 16.05 39.69
CA LYS A 15 -23.65 16.94 38.75
C LYS A 15 -22.31 16.34 38.32
N ARG A 16 -21.62 15.65 39.24
CA ARG A 16 -20.33 14.97 38.99
C ARG A 16 -20.41 13.88 37.92
N ASN A 17 -21.53 13.17 37.86
CA ASN A 17 -21.72 12.10 36.88
C ASN A 17 -22.02 12.66 35.48
N TYR A 18 -22.73 13.80 35.42
CA TYR A 18 -23.00 14.50 34.17
C TYR A 18 -21.72 15.08 33.56
N GLU A 19 -20.85 15.69 34.37
CA GLU A 19 -19.55 16.23 33.93
C GLU A 19 -18.61 15.14 33.40
N LYS A 20 -18.62 13.94 34.00
CA LYS A 20 -17.82 12.79 33.53
C LYS A 20 -18.29 12.23 32.18
N GLN A 21 -19.59 12.31 31.88
CA GLN A 21 -20.15 11.86 30.60
C GLN A 21 -19.98 12.91 29.48
N SER A 22 -19.85 14.19 29.84
CA SER A 22 -19.66 15.28 28.89
C SER A 22 -18.20 15.56 28.52
N LEU A 23 -17.23 14.82 29.06
CA LEU A 23 -15.90 14.75 28.46
C LEU A 23 -15.92 13.64 27.40
N PRO A 24 -16.12 13.96 26.11
CA PRO A 24 -15.65 13.06 25.10
C PRO A 24 -14.12 12.98 25.27
N GLU A 25 -13.58 11.78 25.50
CA GLU A 25 -12.17 11.49 25.20
C GLU A 25 -11.96 11.64 23.68
N GLN A 26 -12.00 12.89 23.20
CA GLN A 26 -11.57 13.30 21.88
C GLN A 26 -10.05 13.50 21.93
N GLY A 27 -9.32 12.42 22.21
CA GLY A 27 -8.08 12.22 21.50
C GLY A 27 -8.45 11.66 20.12
N PRO A 28 -7.88 12.13 19.01
CA PRO A 28 -8.04 11.44 17.75
C PRO A 28 -7.39 10.06 17.92
N VAL A 29 -8.20 9.06 18.25
CA VAL A 29 -7.88 7.67 17.93
C VAL A 29 -7.86 7.67 16.41
N THR A 30 -6.69 7.96 15.87
CA THR A 30 -6.35 7.76 14.49
C THR A 30 -6.66 6.29 14.24
N LYS A 31 -7.85 6.03 13.70
CA LYS A 31 -8.19 4.74 13.11
C LYS A 31 -7.11 4.55 12.07
N LYS A 32 -6.07 3.78 12.40
CA LYS A 32 -5.06 3.37 11.45
C LYS A 32 -5.84 2.61 10.40
N SER A 33 -6.10 3.25 9.26
CA SER A 33 -6.68 2.56 8.13
C SER A 33 -5.64 1.56 7.67
N ASP A 34 -6.07 0.32 7.45
CA ASP A 34 -5.21 -0.65 6.82
C ASP A 34 -4.79 -0.11 5.45
N LYS A 35 -3.50 0.13 5.28
CA LYS A 35 -2.91 0.56 4.01
C LYS A 35 -2.15 -0.60 3.40
N ILE A 36 -2.53 -0.96 2.18
CA ILE A 36 -1.79 -1.91 1.37
C ILE A 36 -0.84 -1.10 0.49
N GLU A 37 0.46 -1.14 0.80
CA GLU A 37 1.50 -0.50 0.01
C GLU A 37 2.33 -1.52 -0.76
N ILE A 38 2.74 -1.18 -1.98
CA ILE A 38 3.73 -1.96 -2.73
C ILE A 38 5.05 -1.94 -1.96
N SER A 39 5.65 -3.10 -1.75
CA SER A 39 6.91 -3.22 -1.01
C SER A 39 8.02 -2.37 -1.62
N SER A 40 8.94 -1.87 -0.79
CA SER A 40 10.10 -1.10 -1.24
C SER A 40 10.93 -1.87 -2.28
N ALA A 41 11.07 -3.18 -2.09
CA ALA A 41 11.74 -4.08 -3.03
C ALA A 41 11.04 -4.13 -4.40
N ALA A 42 9.71 -4.26 -4.44
CA ALA A 42 8.95 -4.28 -5.69
C ALA A 42 9.01 -2.93 -6.42
N LYS A 43 8.99 -1.81 -5.69
CA LYS A 43 9.21 -0.47 -6.26
C LYS A 43 10.60 -0.34 -6.90
N GLY A 44 11.64 -0.90 -6.27
CA GLY A 44 12.99 -0.91 -6.82
C GLY A 44 13.09 -1.73 -8.12
N LEU A 45 12.43 -2.89 -8.20
CA LEU A 45 12.41 -3.72 -9.41
C LEU A 45 11.71 -3.03 -10.59
N GLN A 46 10.72 -2.17 -10.33
CA GLN A 46 10.02 -1.41 -11.36
C GLN A 46 10.94 -0.37 -12.05
N GLN A 47 12.03 0.05 -11.40
CA GLN A 47 12.89 1.15 -11.85
C GLN A 47 14.07 0.73 -12.74
N SER A 48 14.16 -0.55 -13.17
CA SER A 48 15.32 -1.04 -13.94
C SER A 48 15.36 -0.49 -15.39
N ASN A 49 15.78 0.76 -15.55
CA ASN A 49 15.77 1.52 -16.81
C ASN A 49 16.59 0.88 -17.95
N GLU A 50 17.71 0.22 -17.66
CA GLU A 50 18.56 -0.37 -18.72
C GLU A 50 17.90 -1.58 -19.40
N ILE A 51 17.21 -2.42 -18.62
CA ILE A 51 16.42 -3.55 -19.15
C ILE A 51 15.27 -3.02 -20.01
N VAL A 52 14.65 -1.91 -19.61
CA VAL A 52 13.58 -1.28 -20.40
C VAL A 52 14.11 -0.78 -21.73
N ARG A 53 15.27 -0.12 -21.76
CA ARG A 53 15.88 0.39 -23.00
C ARG A 53 16.24 -0.72 -23.99
N SER A 54 16.96 -1.75 -23.53
CA SER A 54 17.32 -2.90 -24.38
C SER A 54 16.09 -3.64 -24.90
N ARG A 55 15.02 -3.73 -24.10
CA ARG A 55 13.72 -4.27 -24.53
C ARG A 55 13.06 -3.39 -25.59
N GLN A 56 13.15 -2.06 -25.46
CA GLN A 56 12.59 -1.11 -26.43
C GLN A 56 13.22 -1.29 -27.81
N GLU A 57 14.55 -1.41 -27.86
CA GLU A 57 15.32 -1.63 -29.10
C GLU A 57 14.98 -2.98 -29.76
N LYS A 58 14.83 -4.04 -28.95
CA LYS A 58 14.37 -5.34 -29.46
C LYS A 58 12.95 -5.28 -30.03
N ILE A 59 12.06 -4.52 -29.41
CA ILE A 59 10.68 -4.37 -29.89
C ILE A 59 10.65 -3.60 -31.21
N SER A 60 11.43 -2.52 -31.35
CA SER A 60 11.46 -1.76 -32.60
C SER A 60 12.01 -2.59 -33.77
N SER A 61 13.05 -3.40 -33.54
CA SER A 61 13.58 -4.29 -34.59
C SER A 61 12.55 -5.34 -35.05
N ILE A 62 11.81 -5.93 -34.11
CA ILE A 62 10.75 -6.90 -34.44
C ILE A 62 9.62 -6.23 -35.22
N LYS A 63 9.17 -5.04 -34.78
CA LYS A 63 8.14 -4.28 -35.50
C LYS A 63 8.54 -3.99 -36.94
N HIS A 64 9.78 -3.54 -37.14
CA HIS A 64 10.30 -3.27 -38.47
C HIS A 64 10.32 -4.54 -39.34
N ALA A 65 10.78 -5.67 -38.82
CA ALA A 65 10.78 -6.94 -39.55
C ALA A 65 9.36 -7.43 -39.92
N ILE A 66 8.37 -7.16 -39.07
CA ILE A 66 6.95 -7.47 -39.37
C ILE A 66 6.44 -6.56 -40.49
N GLU A 67 6.71 -5.25 -40.41
CA GLU A 67 6.29 -4.28 -41.43
C GLU A 67 6.89 -4.57 -42.81
N THR A 68 8.16 -5.00 -42.87
CA THR A 68 8.82 -5.37 -44.13
C THR A 68 8.45 -6.78 -44.63
N GLY A 69 7.72 -7.56 -43.84
CA GLY A 69 7.36 -8.95 -44.15
C GLY A 69 8.51 -9.95 -44.01
N ASN A 70 9.64 -9.56 -43.40
CA ASN A 70 10.79 -10.42 -43.15
C ASN A 70 10.72 -11.19 -41.81
N TYR A 71 9.63 -11.07 -41.08
CA TYR A 71 9.45 -11.77 -39.81
C TYR A 71 9.03 -13.22 -40.03
N GLU A 72 9.93 -14.16 -39.71
CA GLU A 72 9.68 -15.59 -39.83
C GLU A 72 9.25 -16.20 -38.48
N ILE A 73 8.16 -16.96 -38.50
CA ILE A 73 7.65 -17.65 -37.31
C ILE A 73 8.28 -19.03 -37.23
N SER A 74 9.29 -19.19 -36.37
CA SER A 74 9.94 -20.47 -36.13
C SER A 74 9.27 -21.26 -35.02
N SER A 75 8.66 -22.40 -35.37
CA SER A 75 8.06 -23.33 -34.40
C SER A 75 9.09 -23.87 -33.39
N LYS A 76 10.34 -24.07 -33.85
CA LYS A 76 11.45 -24.52 -33.01
C LYS A 76 11.82 -23.48 -31.94
N GLU A 77 11.86 -22.20 -32.31
CA GLU A 77 12.15 -21.13 -31.35
C GLU A 77 11.02 -20.93 -30.34
N ILE A 78 9.77 -21.05 -30.78
CA ILE A 78 8.61 -21.02 -29.89
C ILE A 78 8.71 -22.14 -28.85
N ALA A 79 8.89 -23.38 -29.30
CA ALA A 79 9.02 -24.52 -28.40
C ALA A 79 10.18 -24.35 -27.42
N LYS A 80 11.33 -23.87 -27.90
CA LYS A 80 12.48 -23.55 -27.04
C LYS A 80 12.14 -22.49 -26.00
N SER A 81 11.46 -21.40 -26.38
CA SER A 81 11.11 -20.31 -25.46
C SER A 81 10.16 -20.77 -24.34
N VAL A 82 9.20 -21.63 -24.68
CA VAL A 82 8.26 -22.21 -23.72
C VAL A 82 9.00 -23.12 -22.76
N LEU A 83 9.85 -24.01 -23.28
CA LEU A 83 10.69 -24.87 -22.46
C LEU A 83 11.57 -24.04 -21.52
N ASP A 84 12.37 -23.12 -22.05
CA ASP A 84 13.30 -22.28 -21.29
C ASP A 84 12.61 -21.49 -20.16
N PHE A 85 11.36 -21.06 -20.37
CA PHE A 85 10.58 -20.33 -19.37
C PHE A 85 10.08 -21.24 -18.23
N TYR A 86 9.58 -22.42 -18.56
CA TYR A 86 8.96 -23.32 -17.57
C TYR A 86 9.93 -24.33 -16.94
N SER A 87 11.05 -24.65 -17.60
CA SER A 87 11.99 -25.68 -17.15
C SER A 87 13.18 -25.13 -16.36
N LYS A 88 13.39 -23.81 -16.32
CA LYS A 88 14.40 -23.20 -15.44
C LYS A 88 13.85 -23.15 -14.01
N GLN A 89 14.31 -24.09 -13.18
CA GLN A 89 14.31 -23.96 -11.71
C GLN A 89 15.47 -23.09 -11.24
#